data_AF-A0A2E8YPX4-F1
#
_entry.id   AF-A0A2E8YPX4-F1
#
_cell.length_a   1.000
_cell.length_b   1.000
_cell.length_c   1.000
_cell.angle_alpha   90.00
_cell.angle_beta   90.00
_cell.angle_gamma   90.00
#
_symmetry.space_group_name_H-M   'P 1'
#
loop_
_entity.id
_entity.type
_entity.pdbx_description
1 polymer ?
#
loop_
_entity_poly.entity_id
_entity_poly.type
_entity_poly.pdbx_seq_one_letter_code
_entity_poly.pdbx_strand_id
1 'polypeptide(L)' 'MDEEDYITKPKDWTRRDIEKLSILQLEEYISELKKEIDRVESDINSKKNHATAAEAVFKK' A
#
# COMPACT_ATOMS: atom_id res chain seq x y z
N MET A 1 -18.44 -0.73 4.28
CA MET A 1 -17.26 -0.08 3.71
C MET A 1 -17.81 1.20 3.13
N ASP A 2 -17.71 2.26 3.92
CA ASP A 2 -18.35 3.54 3.62
C ASP A 2 -17.56 4.23 2.50
N GLU A 3 -18.13 5.24 1.83
CA GLU A 3 -17.42 5.95 0.75
C GLU A 3 -16.06 6.55 1.22
N GLU A 4 -15.91 6.80 2.52
CA GLU A 4 -14.67 7.25 3.17
C GLU A 4 -13.58 6.17 3.28
N ASP A 5 -13.93 4.89 3.17
CA ASP A 5 -12.97 3.78 3.26
C ASP A 5 -12.22 3.53 1.93
N TYR A 6 -12.59 4.23 0.86
CA TYR A 6 -11.93 4.10 -0.45
C TYR A 6 -10.76 5.06 -0.58
N ILE A 7 -9.59 4.52 -0.92
CA ILE A 7 -8.43 5.33 -1.28
C ILE A 7 -8.72 5.98 -2.64
N THR A 8 -8.74 7.32 -2.66
CA THR A 8 -8.83 8.06 -3.92
C THR A 8 -7.59 7.80 -4.75
N LYS A 9 -7.80 7.32 -5.99
CA LYS A 9 -6.69 7.12 -6.92
C LYS A 9 -6.23 8.47 -7.48
N PRO A 10 -4.92 8.69 -7.67
CA PRO A 10 -4.43 9.84 -8.42
C PRO A 10 -5.08 9.92 -9.80
N LYS A 11 -5.34 11.14 -10.28
CA LYS A 11 -6.01 11.37 -11.58
C LYS A 11 -5.25 10.77 -12.77
N ASP A 12 -3.94 10.65 -12.65
CA ASP A 12 -3.00 10.11 -13.61
C ASP A 12 -2.67 8.62 -13.40
N TRP A 13 -3.29 7.97 -12.40
CA TRP A 13 -3.11 6.55 -12.21
C TRP A 13 -3.69 5.78 -13.40
N THR A 14 -2.83 5.05 -14.09
CA THR A 14 -3.22 4.14 -15.17
C THR A 14 -2.63 2.77 -14.90
N ARG A 15 -3.41 1.73 -15.22
CA ARG A 15 -2.89 0.37 -15.17
C ARG A 15 -1.86 0.21 -16.28
N ARG A 16 -0.65 -0.23 -15.92
CA ARG A 16 0.40 -0.55 -16.90
C ARG A 16 -0.08 -1.64 -17.85
N ASP A 17 0.14 -1.43 -19.14
CA ASP A 17 -0.06 -2.44 -20.17
C ASP A 17 1.10 -3.45 -20.12
N ILE A 18 0.82 -4.66 -19.60
CA ILE A 18 1.82 -5.70 -19.36
C ILE A 18 2.08 -6.59 -20.58
N GLU A 19 1.20 -6.59 -21.58
CA GLU A 19 1.32 -7.47 -22.75
C GLU A 19 2.51 -7.09 -23.65
N LYS A 20 2.98 -5.85 -23.54
CA LYS A 20 4.11 -5.30 -24.30
C LYS A 20 5.47 -5.50 -23.62
N LEU A 21 5.50 -6.05 -22.41
CA LEU A 21 6.72 -6.18 -21.62
C LEU A 21 7.39 -7.54 -21.87
N SER A 22 8.72 -7.53 -21.91
CA SER A 22 9.51 -8.76 -21.86
C SER A 22 9.46 -9.41 -20.46
N ILE A 23 9.87 -10.67 -20.35
CA ILE A 23 9.94 -11.40 -19.08
C ILE A 23 10.77 -10.62 -18.05
N LEU A 24 11.95 -10.13 -18.42
CA LEU A 24 12.82 -9.35 -17.51
C LEU A 24 12.13 -8.08 -17.01
N GLN A 25 11.41 -7.37 -17.87
CA GLN A 25 10.67 -6.18 -17.48
C GLN A 25 9.48 -6.51 -16.56
N LEU A 26 8.83 -7.67 -16.75
CA LEU A 26 7.80 -8.14 -15.85
C LEU A 26 8.35 -8.50 -14.47
N GLU A 27 9.52 -9.14 -14.41
CA GLU A 27 10.22 -9.45 -13.17
C GLU A 27 10.65 -8.19 -12.42
N GLU A 28 11.19 -7.20 -13.14
CA GLU A 28 11.53 -5.88 -12.58
C GLU A 28 10.28 -5.17 -12.06
N TYR A 29 9.20 -5.15 -12.83
CA TYR A 29 7.93 -4.54 -12.41
C TYR A 29 7.35 -5.23 -11.16
N ILE A 30 7.42 -6.57 -11.07
CA ILE A 30 7.03 -7.30 -9.87
C ILE A 30 7.90 -6.89 -8.67
N SER A 31 9.21 -6.74 -8.87
CA SER A 31 10.14 -6.31 -7.82
C SER A 31 9.77 -4.93 -7.27
N GLU A 32 9.44 -3.97 -8.14
CA GLU A 32 8.97 -2.64 -7.73
C GLU A 32 7.66 -2.70 -6.96
N LEU A 33 6.67 -3.45 -7.44
CA LEU A 33 5.38 -3.60 -6.77
C LEU A 33 5.52 -4.23 -5.38
N LYS A 34 6.40 -5.22 -5.22
CA LYS A 34 6.68 -5.83 -3.92
C LYS A 34 7.29 -4.85 -2.93
N LYS A 35 8.25 -4.03 -3.36
CA LYS A 35 8.83 -2.98 -2.51
C LYS A 35 7.77 -1.99 -2.04
N GLU A 36 6.82 -1.65 -2.91
CA GLU A 36 5.72 -0.75 -2.54
C GLU A 36 4.75 -1.40 -1.55
N ILE A 37 4.44 -2.69 -1.72
CA ILE A 37 3.67 -3.47 -0.73
C ILE A 37 4.37 -3.45 0.63
N ASP A 38 5.67 -3.77 0.68
CA ASP A 38 6.45 -3.78 1.91
C ASP A 38 6.43 -2.40 2.61
N ARG A 39 6.54 -1.31 1.83
CA ARG A 39 6.45 0.07 2.36
C ARG A 39 5.09 0.32 3.02
N VAL A 40 4.00 0.00 2.32
CA VAL A 40 2.64 0.21 2.82
C VAL A 40 2.36 -0.65 4.06
N GLU A 41 2.81 -1.90 4.06
CA GLU A 41 2.66 -2.80 5.22
C GLU A 41 3.40 -2.26 6.46
N SER A 42 4.60 -1.71 6.27
CA SER A 42 5.37 -1.06 7.35
C SER A 42 4.64 0.15 7.93
N ASP A 43 4.06 1.00 7.07
CA ASP A 43 3.26 2.15 7.49
C ASP A 43 2.00 1.72 8.24
N ILE A 44 1.30 0.67 7.77
CA ILE A 44 0.14 0.10 8.45
C ILE A 44 0.53 -0.39 9.84
N ASN A 45 1.63 -1.12 9.96
CA ASN A 45 2.10 -1.63 11.24
C ASN A 45 2.43 -0.48 12.21
N SER A 46 3.09 0.56 11.72
CA SER A 46 3.39 1.76 12.50
C SER A 46 2.10 2.44 13.01
N LYS A 47 1.10 2.61 12.15
CA LYS A 47 -0.21 3.17 12.54
C LYS A 47 -0.95 2.31 13.56
N LYS A 48 -0.92 0.99 13.41
CA LYS A 48 -1.51 0.05 14.39
C LYS A 48 -0.85 0.18 15.75
N ASN A 49 0.48 0.24 15.80
CA ASN A 49 1.22 0.42 17.05
C ASN A 49 0.85 1.74 17.75
N HIS A 50 0.70 2.83 17.01
CA HIS A 50 0.23 4.10 17.56
C HIS A 50 -1.20 4.00 18.13
N ALA A 51 -2.12 3.34 17.42
CA ALA A 51 -3.49 3.15 17.89
C ALA A 51 -3.53 2.32 19.19
N THR A 52 -2.80 1.20 19.24
CA THR A 52 -2.72 0.36 20.46
C THR A 52 -2.09 1.11 21.63
N ALA A 53 -1.05 1.91 21.40
CA ALA A 53 -0.43 2.72 22.44
C ALA A 53 -1.41 3.79 22.99
N ALA A 54 -2.18 4.45 22.11
CA ALA A 54 -3.20 5.40 22.51
C ALA A 54 -4.31 4.72 23.34
N GLU A 55 -4.81 3.57 22.90
CA GLU A 55 -5.82 2.81 23.66
C GLU A 55 -5.34 2.43 25.08
N ALA A 56 -4.06 2.06 25.24
CA ALA A 56 -3.50 1.72 26.55
C ALA A 56 -3.40 2.93 27.51
N VAL A 57 -3.29 4.14 26.98
CA VAL A 57 -3.26 5.39 27.76
C VAL A 57 -4.67 5.82 28.17
N PHE A 58 -5.67 5.69 27.28
CA PHE A 58 -7.04 6.12 27.54
C PHE A 58 -7.93 5.09 28.26
N LYS A 59 -7.54 3.80 28.30
CA LYS A 59 -8.24 2.75 29.08
C LYS A 59 -7.76 2.65 30.54
N LYS A 60 -6.97 3.60 31.02
CA LYS A 60 -6.44 3.66 32.38
C LYS A 60 -7.17 4.68 33.24
#